data_AF-A0A942MN43-F1
#
_entry.id   AF-A0A942MN43-F1
#
_cell.length_a   1.000
_cell.length_b   1.000
_cell.length_c   1.000
_cell.angle_alpha   90.00
_cell.angle_beta   90.00
_cell.angle_gamma   90.00
#
_symmetry.space_group_name_H-M   'P 1'
#
loop_
_entity.id
_entity.type
_entity.pdbx_description
1 polymer ?
#
loop_
_entity_poly.entity_id
_entity_poly.type
_entity_poly.pdbx_seq_one_letter_code
_entity_poly.pdbx_strand_id
1 'polypeptide(L)'
;YPNPFNPTTAIGFSLLAVSNVTLKVFDILGKEVATLIHSRVMDEGKHEVEFDASNLPSGVYFYRLYVTQQGLLRYSETKKLLLMK
;
A
#
# COMPACT_ATOMS: atom_id res chain seq x y z
N TYR A 1 27.47 -16.48 1.48
CA TYR A 1 27.14 -15.39 0.56
C TYR A 1 25.72 -14.96 0.84
N PRO A 2 25.44 -13.87 1.59
CA PRO A 2 24.07 -13.50 1.80
C PRO A 2 23.58 -12.78 0.55
N ASN A 3 22.56 -13.38 -0.04
CA ASN A 3 21.73 -12.81 -1.08
C ASN A 3 21.20 -11.44 -0.58
N PRO A 4 21.47 -10.31 -1.26
CA PRO A 4 20.87 -9.04 -0.87
C PRO A 4 19.37 -9.13 -1.11
N PHE A 5 18.61 -9.34 -0.03
CA PHE A 5 17.16 -9.23 -0.09
C PHE A 5 16.80 -7.82 -0.58
N ASN A 6 15.87 -7.71 -1.52
CA ASN A 6 15.32 -6.42 -1.92
C ASN A 6 14.05 -6.15 -1.10
N PRO A 7 14.10 -5.29 -0.06
CA PRO A 7 12.95 -5.01 0.79
C PRO A 7 12.03 -3.93 0.19
N THR A 8 12.39 -3.36 -0.96
CA THR A 8 11.54 -2.43 -1.69
C THR A 8 10.65 -3.15 -2.68
N THR A 9 9.37 -2.79 -2.69
CA THR A 9 8.39 -3.30 -3.64
C THR A 9 7.48 -2.19 -4.14
N ALA A 10 7.00 -2.32 -5.37
CA ALA A 10 6.08 -1.37 -5.99
C ALA A 10 4.63 -1.85 -5.82
N ILE A 11 3.77 -0.98 -5.29
CA ILE A 11 2.33 -1.22 -5.14
C ILE A 11 1.60 -0.45 -6.23
N GLY A 12 1.16 -1.19 -7.25
CA GLY A 12 0.36 -0.66 -8.36
C GLY A 12 -1.15 -0.69 -8.08
N PHE A 13 -1.85 0.37 -8.43
CA PHE A 13 -3.32 0.44 -8.42
C PHE A 13 -3.85 1.33 -9.56
N SER A 14 -5.14 1.26 -9.84
CA SER A 14 -5.78 2.05 -10.90
C SER A 14 -6.99 2.78 -10.36
N LEU A 15 -7.16 4.03 -10.77
CA LEU A 15 -8.28 4.89 -10.43
C LEU A 15 -9.14 5.11 -11.67
N LEU A 16 -10.46 4.96 -11.52
CA LEU A 16 -11.43 5.15 -12.60
C LEU A 16 -11.84 6.62 -12.79
N ALA A 17 -11.52 7.48 -11.82
CA ALA A 17 -11.80 8.90 -11.82
C ALA A 17 -10.92 9.58 -10.76
N VAL A 18 -10.80 10.91 -10.82
CA VAL A 18 -10.14 11.72 -9.79
C VAL A 18 -10.71 11.39 -8.41
N SER A 19 -9.85 10.95 -7.49
CA SER A 19 -10.26 10.43 -6.19
C SER A 19 -9.30 10.82 -5.08
N ASN A 20 -9.80 10.85 -3.85
CA ASN A 20 -8.96 10.93 -2.67
C ASN A 20 -8.53 9.51 -2.27
N VAL A 21 -7.22 9.27 -2.18
CA VAL A 21 -6.62 7.97 -1.93
C VAL A 21 -5.92 7.94 -0.58
N THR A 22 -6.10 6.83 0.15
CA THR A 22 -5.29 6.48 1.31
C THR A 22 -4.76 5.06 1.12
N LEU A 23 -3.45 4.87 1.27
CA LEU A 23 -2.79 3.57 1.15
C LEU A 23 -1.98 3.32 2.42
N LYS A 24 -2.32 2.25 3.13
CA LYS A 24 -1.72 1.88 4.42
C LYS A 24 -1.25 0.44 4.41
N VAL A 25 -0.22 0.13 5.19
CA VAL A 25 0.33 -1.21 5.38
C VAL A 25 0.15 -1.62 6.84
N PHE A 26 -0.24 -2.87 7.04
CA PHE A 26 -0.53 -3.48 8.33
C PHE A 26 0.20 -4.81 8.48
N ASP A 27 0.53 -5.18 9.72
CA ASP A 27 0.98 -6.54 10.06
C ASP A 27 -0.19 -7.52 10.21
N ILE A 28 0.11 -8.78 10.52
CA ILE A 28 -0.91 -9.84 10.71
C ILE A 28 -1.85 -9.61 11.89
N LEU A 29 -1.46 -8.77 12.86
CA LEU A 29 -2.28 -8.41 14.02
C LEU A 29 -3.17 -7.20 13.72
N GLY A 30 -3.06 -6.63 12.51
CA GLY A 30 -3.80 -5.44 12.11
C GLY A 30 -3.19 -4.13 12.60
N LYS A 31 -1.97 -4.14 13.13
CA LYS A 31 -1.25 -2.92 13.49
C LYS A 31 -0.77 -2.21 12.23
N GLU A 32 -1.07 -0.92 12.11
CA GLU A 32 -0.51 -0.08 11.04
C GLU A 32 1.01 0.03 11.21
N VAL A 33 1.76 -0.32 10.17
CA VAL A 33 3.22 -0.26 10.15
C VAL A 33 3.75 0.83 9.20
N ALA A 34 2.94 1.25 8.22
CA ALA A 34 3.25 2.37 7.35
C ALA A 34 1.99 3.00 6.76
N THR A 35 2.04 4.31 6.51
CA THR A 35 1.10 5.02 5.62
C THR A 35 1.89 5.49 4.40
N LEU A 36 1.56 4.97 3.22
CA LEU A 36 2.25 5.28 1.96
C LEU A 36 1.60 6.46 1.22
N ILE A 37 0.27 6.57 1.33
CA ILE A 37 -0.50 7.73 0.86
C ILE A 37 -1.47 8.12 1.97
N HIS A 38 -1.47 9.40 2.34
CA HIS A 38 -2.38 9.95 3.33
C HIS A 38 -3.36 10.95 2.70
N SER A 39 -4.61 10.51 2.47
CA SER A 39 -5.72 11.36 2.01
C SER A 39 -5.36 12.29 0.83
N ARG A 40 -4.73 11.74 -0.22
CA ARG A 40 -4.22 12.52 -1.35
C ARG A 40 -5.17 12.47 -2.54
N VAL A 41 -5.50 13.62 -3.11
CA VAL A 41 -6.20 13.68 -4.39
C VAL A 41 -5.27 13.24 -5.52
N MET A 42 -5.69 12.25 -6.30
CA MET A 42 -4.95 11.68 -7.41
C MET A 42 -5.85 11.59 -8.65
N ASP A 43 -5.26 11.81 -9.82
CA ASP A 43 -5.97 11.76 -11.10
C ASP A 43 -6.38 10.33 -11.48
N GLU A 44 -7.27 10.20 -12.47
CA GLU A 44 -7.58 8.89 -13.04
C GLU A 44 -6.36 8.24 -13.70
N GLY A 45 -6.37 6.91 -13.81
CA GLY A 45 -5.31 6.14 -14.43
C GLY A 45 -4.53 5.26 -13.47
N LYS A 46 -3.37 4.80 -13.94
CA LYS A 46 -2.49 3.87 -13.20
C LYS A 46 -1.53 4.64 -12.33
N HIS A 47 -1.39 4.19 -11.09
CA HIS A 47 -0.49 4.75 -10.10
C HIS A 47 0.35 3.64 -9.50
N GLU A 48 1.56 4.01 -9.11
CA GLU A 48 2.51 3.13 -8.45
C GLU A 48 3.15 3.87 -7.28
N VAL A 49 3.29 3.16 -6.16
CA VAL A 49 3.93 3.70 -4.96
C VAL A 49 4.95 2.70 -4.46
N GLU A 50 6.17 3.17 -4.24
CA GLU A 50 7.22 2.37 -3.64
C GLU A 50 6.98 2.20 -2.13
N PHE A 51 7.17 0.97 -1.66
CA PHE A 51 7.17 0.61 -0.26
C PHE A 51 8.52 0.04 0.13
N ASP A 52 9.26 0.76 0.98
CA ASP A 52 10.49 0.27 1.59
C ASP A 52 10.18 -0.43 2.93
N ALA A 53 10.33 -1.75 2.95
CA ALA A 53 10.17 -2.58 4.13
C ALA A 53 11.53 -2.97 4.77
N SER A 54 12.61 -2.23 4.50
CA SER A 54 13.96 -2.52 4.99
C SER A 54 14.03 -2.63 6.52
N ASN A 55 13.20 -1.86 7.22
CA ASN A 55 13.12 -1.83 8.67
C ASN A 55 12.09 -2.81 9.27
N LEU A 56 11.43 -3.64 8.46
CA LEU A 56 10.44 -4.61 8.91
C LEU A 56 11.00 -6.04 8.92
N PRO A 57 10.61 -6.90 9.89
CA PRO A 57 11.00 -8.31 9.90
C PRO A 57 10.34 -9.08 8.74
N SER A 58 10.95 -10.19 8.32
CA SER A 58 10.31 -11.13 7.38
C SER A 58 8.97 -11.59 7.94
N GLY A 59 7.95 -11.67 7.08
CA GLY A 59 6.60 -11.99 7.51
C GLY A 59 5.53 -11.64 6.50
N VAL A 60 4.28 -11.85 6.91
CA VAL A 60 3.10 -11.50 6.12
C VAL A 60 2.63 -10.11 6.53
N TYR A 61 2.36 -9.29 5.53
CA TYR A 61 1.78 -7.95 5.68
C TYR A 61 0.56 -7.83 4.79
N PHE A 62 -0.24 -6.80 5.05
CA PHE A 62 -1.40 -6.46 4.24
C PHE A 62 -1.36 -4.99 3.93
N TYR A 63 -1.51 -4.60 2.66
CA TYR A 63 -1.82 -3.22 2.34
C TYR A 63 -3.31 -3.05 2.10
N ARG A 64 -3.84 -1.89 2.46
CA ARG A 64 -5.22 -1.48 2.21
C ARG A 64 -5.25 -0.18 1.44
N LEU A 65 -5.88 -0.20 0.28
CA LEU A 65 -6.17 0.96 -0.54
C LEU A 65 -7.58 1.41 -0.27
N TYR A 66 -7.78 2.67 0.08
CA TYR A 66 -9.07 3.32 0.24
C TYR A 66 -9.20 4.43 -0.80
N VAL A 67 -10.29 4.40 -1.56
CA VAL A 67 -10.61 5.38 -2.59
C VAL A 67 -11.93 6.05 -2.22
N THR A 68 -11.85 7.34 -1.95
CA THR A 68 -12.97 8.18 -1.52
C THR A 68 -13.27 9.22 -2.59
N GLN A 69 -14.54 9.39 -2.93
CA GLN A 69 -15.01 10.44 -3.83
C GLN A 69 -16.19 11.17 -3.18
N GLN A 70 -16.14 12.51 -3.20
CA GLN A 70 -17.16 13.36 -2.58
C GLN A 70 -17.41 13.02 -1.10
N GLY A 71 -16.35 12.66 -0.37
CA GLY A 71 -16.43 12.29 1.05
C GLY A 71 -16.96 10.88 1.34
N LEU A 72 -17.33 10.10 0.32
CA LEU A 72 -17.83 8.73 0.47
C LEU A 72 -16.79 7.71 -0.01
N LEU A 73 -16.58 6.65 0.78
CA LEU A 73 -15.74 5.52 0.38
C LEU A 73 -16.40 4.80 -0.81
N ARG A 74 -15.72 4.77 -1.96
CA ARG A 74 -16.20 4.14 -3.19
C ARG A 74 -15.59 2.78 -3.43
N TYR A 75 -14.33 2.63 -3.08
CA TYR A 75 -13.59 1.39 -3.29
C TYR A 75 -12.60 1.17 -2.16
N SER A 76 -12.48 -0.09 -1.73
CA SER A 76 -11.48 -0.53 -0.77
C SER A 76 -10.94 -1.87 -1.22
N GLU A 77 -9.62 -2.00 -1.27
CA GLU A 77 -8.94 -3.25 -1.63
C GLU A 77 -7.93 -3.60 -0.55
N THR A 78 -7.84 -4.88 -0.20
CA THR A 78 -6.79 -5.41 0.67
C THR A 78 -6.04 -6.50 -0.07
N LYS A 79 -4.71 -6.39 -0.15
CA LYS A 79 -3.86 -7.49 -0.66
C LYS A 79 -2.77 -7.85 0.32
N LYS A 80 -2.35 -9.11 0.23
CA LYS A 80 -1.28 -9.71 1.03
C LYS A 80 0.07 -9.41 0.40
N LEU A 81 1.04 -9.05 1.22
CA LEU A 81 2.46 -8.93 0.90
C LEU A 81 3.22 -9.99 1.71
N LEU A 82 4.20 -10.64 1.08
CA LEU A 82 5.11 -11.55 1.75
C LEU A 82 6.51 -10.94 1.70
N LEU A 83 7.08 -10.64 2.86
CA LEU A 83 8.44 -10.14 3.00
C LEU A 83 9.37 -11.29 3.39
N MET A 84 10.45 -11.50 2.64
CA MET A 84 11.35 -12.66 2.79
C MET A 84 12.84 -12.28 2.80
N LYS A 85 13.34 -11.68 3.88
CA LYS A 85 14.79 -11.42 4.04
C LYS A 85 15.65 -12.67 4.02
#